data_AF-A0A2G1W2S7-F1
#
_entry.id   AF-A0A2G1W2S7-F1
#
_cell.length_a   1.000
_cell.length_b   1.000
_cell.length_c   1.000
_cell.angle_alpha   90.00
_cell.angle_beta   90.00
_cell.angle_gamma   90.00
#
_symmetry.space_group_name_H-M   'P 1'
#
loop_
_entity.id
_entity.type
_entity.pdbx_description
1 polymer ?
#
loop_
_entity_poly.entity_id
_entity_poly.type
_entity_poly.pdbx_seq_one_letter_code
_entity_poly.pdbx_strand_id
1 'polypeptide(L)'
;MLSAEIEREDGARVEVELLRPLTWIEEQGFQTGARLHLQLEELNVAGWATIRSIEPCTPLSDGHGNLVTGRFITRSATNLVEATFSDGTVLNGTSIHPVWSLDRLEWVPLGELEIDEQVHSNDGPLQLISRAFHHQPTDVYNIEVDCEHVYRVGDAGVLVHNACGDSAALGKDLTKNGVWKPPFLSNNGVSLYHAAHIVPSEMFSWVKAAERLELQRIQKLLRDTGLSNSAINGFWARAGHLGTHKAKYITELVDEFQGVVSKPDAIDALNRLRGRILNGEFV
;
A
#
# COMPACT_ATOMS: atom_id res chain seq x y z
N MET A 1 -2.87 -13.79 16.07
CA MET A 1 -3.44 -12.44 15.95
C MET A 1 -2.76 -11.54 16.96
N LEU A 2 -2.18 -10.44 16.50
CA LEU A 2 -1.53 -9.43 17.34
C LEU A 2 -2.47 -8.23 17.41
N SER A 3 -2.82 -7.79 18.62
CA SER A 3 -3.53 -6.54 18.83
C SER A 3 -2.55 -5.46 19.33
N ALA A 4 -2.71 -4.24 18.85
CA ALA A 4 -1.89 -3.10 19.24
C ALA A 4 -2.72 -1.82 19.23
N GLU A 5 -2.16 -0.78 19.85
CA GLU A 5 -2.78 0.54 19.89
C GLU A 5 -1.72 1.62 19.69
N ILE A 6 -2.08 2.65 18.92
CA ILE A 6 -1.27 3.84 18.73
C ILE A 6 -2.13 5.10 18.90
N GLU A 7 -1.56 6.12 19.51
CA GLU A 7 -2.14 7.47 19.55
C GLU A 7 -1.42 8.32 18.49
N ARG A 8 -2.21 8.93 17.60
CA ARG A 8 -1.70 9.86 16.59
C ARG A 8 -1.35 11.21 17.21
N GLU A 9 -0.58 12.03 16.48
CA GLU A 9 -0.20 13.37 16.94
C GLU A 9 -1.40 14.30 17.21
N ASP A 10 -2.54 14.06 16.54
CA ASP A 10 -3.80 14.79 16.75
C ASP A 10 -4.65 14.24 17.91
N GLY A 11 -4.12 13.27 18.67
CA GLY A 11 -4.79 12.64 19.80
C GLY A 11 -5.79 11.54 19.41
N ALA A 12 -5.98 11.27 18.12
CA ALA A 12 -6.85 10.18 17.69
C ALA A 12 -6.21 8.82 18.03
N ARG A 13 -6.99 7.95 18.65
CA ARG A 13 -6.56 6.59 19.01
C ARG A 13 -6.86 5.63 17.87
N VAL A 14 -5.88 4.83 17.48
CA VAL A 14 -6.03 3.78 16.47
C VAL A 14 -5.81 2.43 17.12
N GLU A 15 -6.88 1.62 17.11
CA GLU A 15 -6.84 0.20 17.49
C GLU A 15 -6.46 -0.63 16.27
N VAL A 16 -5.55 -1.57 16.46
CA VAL A 16 -4.94 -2.34 15.39
C VAL A 16 -5.01 -3.82 15.72
N GLU A 17 -5.45 -4.63 14.77
CA GLU A 17 -5.37 -6.09 14.83
C GLU A 17 -4.69 -6.59 13.56
N LEU A 18 -3.65 -7.40 13.71
CA LEU A 18 -2.85 -7.92 12.61
C LEU A 18 -2.79 -9.44 12.66
N LEU A 19 -3.00 -10.06 11.51
CA LEU A 19 -2.60 -11.43 11.24
C LEU A 19 -1.15 -11.41 10.78
N ARG A 20 -0.27 -11.95 11.61
CA ARG A 20 1.16 -12.11 11.32
C ARG A 20 1.59 -13.55 11.63
N PRO A 21 2.54 -14.12 10.87
CA PRO A 21 3.08 -15.44 11.16
C PRO A 21 3.63 -15.51 12.59
N LEU A 22 3.35 -16.62 13.29
CA LEU A 22 3.84 -16.82 14.65
C LEU A 22 5.37 -16.75 14.72
N THR A 23 6.05 -17.32 13.72
CA THR A 23 7.52 -17.30 13.62
C THR A 23 8.07 -15.88 13.57
N TRP A 24 7.42 -14.98 12.82
CA TRP A 24 7.83 -13.57 12.77
C TRP A 24 7.67 -12.90 14.14
N ILE A 25 6.55 -13.15 14.83
CA ILE A 25 6.31 -12.60 16.17
C ILE A 25 7.41 -13.07 17.15
N GLU A 26 7.73 -14.36 17.11
CA GLU A 26 8.76 -14.99 17.96
C GLU A 26 10.17 -14.45 17.65
N GLU A 27 10.54 -14.32 16.37
CA GLU A 27 11.82 -13.79 15.92
C GLU A 27 12.04 -12.33 16.35
N GLN A 28 10.97 -11.52 16.35
CA GLN A 28 11.03 -10.15 16.84
C GLN A 28 11.04 -10.07 18.38
N GLY A 29 10.83 -11.19 19.08
CA GLY A 29 10.71 -11.21 20.54
C GLY A 29 9.50 -10.44 21.05
N PHE A 30 8.44 -10.34 20.24
CA PHE A 30 7.26 -9.57 20.60
C PHE A 30 6.46 -10.26 21.71
N GLN A 31 6.08 -9.44 22.69
CA GLN A 31 5.27 -9.81 23.84
C GLN A 31 4.33 -8.65 24.16
N THR A 32 3.30 -8.88 24.98
CA THR A 32 2.42 -7.80 25.45
C THR A 32 3.24 -6.67 26.10
N GLY A 33 2.95 -5.43 25.71
CA GLY A 33 3.69 -4.24 26.13
C GLY A 33 4.90 -3.88 25.26
N ALA A 34 5.35 -4.79 24.38
CA ALA A 34 6.38 -4.46 23.39
C ALA A 34 5.84 -3.46 22.34
N ARG A 35 6.76 -2.88 21.57
CA ARG A 35 6.44 -1.85 20.57
C ARG A 35 6.64 -2.36 19.16
N LEU A 36 5.66 -2.09 18.30
CA LEU A 36 5.66 -2.35 16.87
C LEU A 36 5.63 -1.01 16.14
N HIS A 37 6.55 -0.79 15.19
CA HIS A 37 6.49 0.41 14.36
C HIS A 37 5.47 0.20 13.24
N LEU A 38 4.54 1.15 13.08
CA LEU A 38 3.52 1.16 12.03
C LEU A 38 3.71 2.41 11.16
N GLN A 39 3.50 2.24 9.85
CA GLN A 39 3.49 3.32 8.87
C GLN A 39 2.36 3.05 7.87
N LEU A 40 1.21 3.70 8.07
CA LEU A 40 -0.03 3.57 7.30
C LEU A 40 -0.46 4.96 6.88
N GLU A 41 -0.12 5.36 5.66
CA GLU A 41 -0.32 6.74 5.18
C GLU A 41 -1.80 7.06 5.01
N GLU A 42 -2.61 6.10 4.55
CA GLU A 42 -4.05 6.28 4.37
C GLU A 42 -4.80 6.51 5.69
N LEU A 43 -4.18 6.12 6.81
CA LEU A 43 -4.69 6.34 8.16
C LEU A 43 -4.00 7.49 8.89
N ASN A 44 -3.03 8.16 8.26
CA ASN A 44 -2.15 9.14 8.90
C ASN A 44 -1.52 8.58 10.20
N VAL A 45 -1.01 7.35 10.13
CA VAL A 45 -0.35 6.65 11.24
C VAL A 45 1.12 6.47 10.89
N ALA A 46 2.01 7.07 11.67
CA ALA A 46 3.45 6.82 11.59
C ALA A 46 4.05 6.85 12.99
N GLY A 47 4.45 5.70 13.53
CA GLY A 47 5.07 5.63 14.84
C GLY A 47 4.95 4.29 15.55
N TRP A 48 5.26 4.29 16.84
CA TRP A 48 5.31 3.09 17.67
C TRP A 48 3.96 2.79 18.30
N ALA A 49 3.33 1.71 17.86
CA ALA A 49 2.18 1.11 18.51
C ALA A 49 2.60 0.21 19.68
N THR A 50 1.80 0.18 20.74
CA THR A 50 2.00 -0.71 21.89
C THR A 50 1.17 -1.97 21.70
N ILE A 51 1.83 -3.14 21.73
CA ILE A 51 1.17 -4.44 21.62
C ILE A 51 0.32 -4.68 22.88
N ARG A 52 -0.97 -4.96 22.69
CA ARG A 52 -1.95 -5.20 23.77
C ARG A 52 -2.12 -6.69 24.04
N SER A 53 -2.23 -7.51 23.01
CA SER A 53 -2.30 -8.97 23.16
C SER A 53 -1.70 -9.69 21.95
N ILE A 54 -1.28 -10.93 22.19
CA ILE A 54 -0.86 -11.89 21.15
C ILE A 54 -1.66 -13.16 21.44
N GLU A 55 -2.57 -13.49 20.54
CA GLU A 55 -3.52 -14.58 20.70
C GLU A 55 -3.47 -15.53 19.50
N PRO A 56 -3.91 -16.79 19.64
CA PRO A 56 -4.06 -17.69 18.50
C PRO A 56 -4.89 -17.03 17.38
N CYS A 57 -4.50 -17.27 16.13
CA CYS A 57 -5.31 -16.85 14.99
C CYS A 57 -6.59 -17.72 14.93
N THR A 58 -7.75 -17.10 14.78
CA THR A 58 -8.97 -17.85 14.44
C THR A 58 -8.80 -18.55 13.09
N PRO A 59 -9.49 -19.69 12.86
CA PRO A 59 -9.49 -20.33 11.54
C PRO A 59 -9.82 -19.32 10.44
N LEU A 60 -8.99 -19.29 9.41
CA LEU A 60 -9.24 -18.43 8.25
C LEU A 60 -10.46 -18.96 7.49
N SER A 61 -11.30 -18.05 7.02
CA SER A 61 -12.43 -18.44 6.17
C SER A 61 -11.93 -18.79 4.77
N ASP A 62 -12.48 -19.85 4.20
CA ASP A 62 -12.31 -20.15 2.78
C ASP A 62 -13.24 -19.25 1.96
N GLY A 63 -12.74 -18.60 0.91
CA GLY A 63 -13.52 -17.68 0.11
C GLY A 63 -12.80 -17.20 -1.15
N HIS A 64 -13.53 -16.47 -1.99
CA HIS A 64 -12.96 -15.78 -3.15
C HIS A 64 -12.38 -14.42 -2.73
N GLY A 65 -11.19 -14.09 -3.22
CA GLY A 65 -10.51 -12.82 -2.95
C GLY A 65 -9.21 -12.97 -2.16
N ASN A 66 -8.60 -11.84 -1.85
CA ASN A 66 -7.36 -11.76 -1.07
C ASN A 66 -7.66 -11.82 0.43
N LEU A 67 -6.69 -12.34 1.20
CA LEU A 67 -6.82 -12.45 2.64
C LEU A 67 -6.81 -11.08 3.31
N VAL A 68 -7.75 -10.83 4.22
CA VAL A 68 -7.68 -9.68 5.12
C VAL A 68 -6.67 -9.99 6.22
N THR A 69 -5.56 -9.27 6.25
CA THR A 69 -4.44 -9.47 7.17
C THR A 69 -4.38 -8.44 8.28
N GLY A 70 -5.20 -7.40 8.23
CA GLY A 70 -5.28 -6.40 9.29
C GLY A 70 -6.63 -5.72 9.38
N ARG A 71 -6.95 -5.23 10.58
CA ARG A 71 -8.11 -4.40 10.88
C ARG A 71 -7.65 -3.20 11.69
N PHE A 72 -8.15 -2.03 11.34
CA PHE A 72 -7.82 -0.77 12.01
C PHE A 72 -9.11 -0.02 12.36
N ILE A 73 -9.17 0.53 13.56
CA ILE A 73 -10.27 1.39 14.01
C ILE A 73 -9.67 2.69 14.50
N THR A 74 -9.89 3.77 13.75
CA THR A 74 -9.54 5.12 14.20
C THR A 74 -10.72 5.67 14.97
N ARG A 75 -10.55 5.85 16.27
CA ARG A 75 -11.59 6.38 17.16
C ARG A 75 -11.71 7.88 17.00
N SER A 76 -12.96 8.35 16.94
CA SER A 76 -13.28 9.79 16.95
C SER A 76 -12.57 10.59 15.86
N ALA A 77 -12.47 10.04 14.64
CA ALA A 77 -11.92 10.76 13.50
C ALA A 77 -12.81 11.96 13.14
N THR A 78 -12.18 13.07 12.75
CA THR A 78 -12.86 14.35 12.47
C THR A 78 -12.58 14.90 11.07
N ASN A 79 -11.73 14.24 10.29
CA ASN A 79 -11.40 14.63 8.92
C ASN A 79 -12.27 13.86 7.91
N LEU A 80 -13.58 14.02 7.99
CA LEU A 80 -14.53 13.18 7.26
C LEU A 80 -15.16 13.91 6.08
N VAL A 81 -15.49 13.13 5.06
CA VAL A 81 -16.22 13.57 3.87
C VAL A 81 -17.32 12.55 3.56
N GLU A 82 -18.51 13.08 3.31
CA GLU A 82 -19.64 12.34 2.79
C GLU A 82 -19.75 12.62 1.29
N ALA A 83 -19.58 11.59 0.47
CA ALA A 83 -19.66 11.62 -0.98
C ALA A 83 -20.94 10.93 -1.44
N THR A 84 -21.80 11.63 -2.17
CA THR A 84 -23.04 11.08 -2.75
C THR A 84 -22.87 10.90 -4.25
N PHE A 85 -23.19 9.71 -4.75
CA PHE A 85 -23.03 9.31 -6.14
C PHE A 85 -24.36 9.27 -6.91
N SER A 86 -24.28 9.18 -8.24
CA SER A 86 -25.39 9.27 -9.19
C SER A 86 -26.50 8.23 -9.00
N ASP A 87 -26.20 7.09 -8.41
CA ASP A 87 -27.16 6.01 -8.11
C ASP A 87 -27.79 6.15 -6.71
N GLY A 88 -27.42 7.18 -5.95
CA GLY A 88 -27.82 7.37 -4.55
C GLY A 88 -26.90 6.70 -3.54
N THR A 89 -25.82 6.03 -3.96
CA THR A 89 -24.79 5.51 -3.07
C THR A 89 -24.15 6.66 -2.29
N VAL A 90 -24.00 6.47 -0.98
CA VAL A 90 -23.31 7.40 -0.08
C VAL A 90 -22.10 6.71 0.51
N LEU A 91 -20.92 7.31 0.31
CA LEU A 91 -19.68 6.88 0.94
C LEU A 91 -19.25 7.93 1.97
N ASN A 92 -19.15 7.53 3.23
CA ASN A 92 -18.61 8.37 4.29
C ASN A 92 -17.25 7.81 4.73
N GLY A 93 -16.20 8.61 4.64
CA GLY A 93 -14.83 8.17 4.91
C GLY A 93 -13.92 9.34 5.26
N THR A 94 -12.66 9.04 5.57
CA THR A 94 -11.67 10.10 5.78
C THR A 94 -11.37 10.81 4.46
N SER A 95 -11.14 12.12 4.52
CA SER A 95 -10.87 12.94 3.32
C SER A 95 -9.62 12.52 2.54
N ILE A 96 -8.70 11.83 3.21
CA ILE A 96 -7.43 11.38 2.64
C ILE A 96 -7.49 9.96 2.07
N HIS A 97 -8.58 9.22 2.28
CA HIS A 97 -8.64 7.83 1.87
C HIS A 97 -8.67 7.72 0.34
N PRO A 98 -7.80 6.93 -0.30
CA PRO A 98 -7.73 6.89 -1.76
C PRO A 98 -8.86 6.07 -2.38
N VAL A 99 -9.49 6.64 -3.42
CA VAL A 99 -10.54 6.03 -4.25
C VAL A 99 -10.09 6.02 -5.70
N TRP A 100 -10.42 4.97 -6.46
CA TRP A 100 -10.05 4.88 -7.88
C TRP A 100 -10.92 5.80 -8.74
N SER A 101 -10.30 6.85 -9.30
CA SER A 101 -10.91 7.70 -10.31
C SER A 101 -10.74 7.12 -11.71
N LEU A 102 -11.84 6.96 -12.44
CA LEU A 102 -11.85 6.55 -13.85
C LEU A 102 -11.51 7.69 -14.80
N ASP A 103 -11.73 8.93 -14.39
CA ASP A 103 -11.43 10.10 -15.23
C ASP A 103 -9.94 10.46 -15.16
N ARG A 104 -9.35 10.34 -13.97
CA ARG A 104 -7.92 10.59 -13.75
C ARG A 104 -7.07 9.34 -13.91
N LEU A 105 -7.66 8.14 -13.83
CA LEU A 105 -6.98 6.85 -13.86
C LEU A 105 -5.90 6.73 -12.77
N GLU A 106 -6.23 7.20 -11.56
CA GLU A 106 -5.36 7.21 -10.40
C GLU A 106 -6.15 7.05 -9.09
N TRP A 107 -5.41 6.82 -8.00
CA TRP A 107 -5.94 6.88 -6.64
C TRP A 107 -6.03 8.33 -6.18
N VAL A 108 -7.25 8.82 -5.99
CA VAL A 108 -7.54 10.19 -5.58
C VAL A 108 -8.05 10.18 -4.14
N PRO A 109 -7.55 11.04 -3.24
CA PRO A 109 -8.15 11.22 -1.93
C PRO A 109 -9.64 11.53 -2.04
N LEU A 110 -10.49 10.88 -1.25
CA LEU A 110 -11.95 11.02 -1.32
C LEU A 110 -12.41 12.50 -1.22
N GLY A 111 -11.71 13.32 -0.44
CA GLY A 111 -11.98 14.76 -0.31
C GLY A 111 -11.56 15.59 -1.53
N GLU A 112 -10.73 15.06 -2.42
CA GLU A 112 -10.20 15.73 -3.61
C GLU A 112 -10.91 15.33 -4.92
N LEU A 113 -11.83 14.35 -4.87
CA LEU A 113 -12.69 14.03 -6.00
C LEU A 113 -13.51 15.25 -6.41
N GLU A 114 -13.52 15.57 -7.70
CA GLU A 114 -14.29 16.67 -8.27
C GLU A 114 -15.74 16.25 -8.52
N ILE A 115 -16.66 17.21 -8.49
CA ILE A 115 -18.05 16.94 -8.90
C ILE A 115 -18.03 16.51 -10.37
N ASP A 116 -18.91 15.59 -10.73
CA ASP A 116 -18.97 14.91 -12.02
C ASP A 116 -17.87 13.86 -12.26
N GLU A 117 -16.92 13.70 -11.34
CA GLU A 117 -15.85 12.70 -11.46
C GLU A 117 -16.38 11.28 -11.26
N GLN A 118 -15.94 10.35 -12.11
CA GLN A 118 -16.37 8.95 -12.08
C GLN A 118 -15.42 8.07 -11.27
N VAL A 119 -15.98 7.25 -10.37
CA VAL A 119 -15.23 6.23 -9.60
C VAL A 119 -15.60 4.82 -10.04
N HIS A 120 -14.69 3.87 -9.84
CA HIS A 120 -14.95 2.46 -10.17
C HIS A 120 -15.80 1.79 -9.07
N SER A 121 -16.92 1.16 -9.47
CA SER A 121 -17.79 0.36 -8.59
C SER A 121 -18.01 -1.06 -9.14
N ASN A 122 -18.95 -1.85 -8.62
CA ASN A 122 -19.27 -3.19 -9.13
C ASN A 122 -20.09 -3.14 -10.43
N ASP A 123 -21.13 -2.29 -10.47
CA ASP A 123 -22.13 -2.27 -11.55
C ASP A 123 -21.84 -1.24 -12.64
N GLY A 124 -20.64 -0.65 -12.59
CA GLY A 124 -20.15 0.34 -13.54
C GLY A 124 -19.57 1.59 -12.88
N PRO A 125 -19.23 2.62 -13.65
CA PRO A 125 -18.80 3.91 -13.11
C PRO A 125 -19.89 4.58 -12.27
N LEU A 126 -19.52 5.16 -11.13
CA LEU A 126 -20.39 6.03 -10.33
C LEU A 126 -19.89 7.46 -10.38
N GLN A 127 -20.77 8.39 -10.77
CA GLN A 127 -20.43 9.80 -10.84
C GLN A 127 -20.65 10.48 -9.49
N LEU A 128 -19.67 11.27 -9.02
CA LEU A 128 -19.83 12.08 -7.81
C LEU A 128 -20.79 13.25 -8.07
N ILE A 129 -21.88 13.32 -7.31
CA ILE A 129 -22.90 14.38 -7.43
C ILE A 129 -22.73 15.45 -6.37
N SER A 130 -22.32 15.07 -5.16
CA SER A 130 -22.03 16.03 -4.09
C SER A 130 -21.01 15.49 -3.11
N ARG A 131 -20.28 16.42 -2.46
CA ARG A 131 -19.42 16.13 -1.32
C ARG A 131 -19.66 17.12 -0.20
N ALA A 132 -19.71 16.63 1.04
CA ALA A 132 -19.84 17.43 2.24
C ALA A 132 -18.77 17.05 3.26
N PHE A 133 -17.95 18.02 3.67
CA PHE A 133 -16.99 17.82 4.75
C PHE A 133 -17.66 18.02 6.10
N HIS A 134 -17.32 17.16 7.05
CA HIS A 134 -17.79 17.31 8.41
C HIS A 134 -16.74 16.88 9.44
N HIS A 135 -16.91 17.42 10.64
CA HIS A 135 -15.98 17.24 11.76
C HIS A 135 -16.61 16.54 12.95
N GLN A 136 -17.78 15.93 12.76
CA GLN A 136 -18.43 15.17 13.82
C GLN A 136 -17.54 13.96 14.15
N PRO A 137 -17.06 13.82 15.39
CA PRO A 137 -16.21 12.70 15.77
C PRO A 137 -16.92 11.38 15.48
N THR A 138 -16.37 10.60 14.55
CA THR A 138 -16.95 9.33 14.12
C THR A 138 -15.85 8.28 14.09
N ASP A 139 -16.18 7.08 14.58
CA ASP A 139 -15.27 5.95 14.46
C ASP A 139 -15.25 5.47 13.00
N VAL A 140 -14.06 5.35 12.43
CA VAL A 140 -13.86 4.85 11.06
C VAL A 140 -13.04 3.57 11.07
N TYR A 141 -13.29 2.74 10.07
CA TYR A 141 -12.76 1.39 9.97
C TYR A 141 -11.95 1.26 8.68
N ASN A 142 -10.82 0.55 8.76
CA ASN A 142 -10.00 0.18 7.61
C ASN A 142 -9.57 -1.27 7.76
N ILE A 143 -9.23 -1.91 6.64
CA ILE A 143 -8.68 -3.27 6.59
C ILE A 143 -7.37 -3.24 5.83
N GLU A 144 -6.43 -4.14 6.15
CA GLU A 144 -5.26 -4.43 5.31
C GLU A 144 -5.58 -5.71 4.55
N VAL A 145 -5.47 -5.66 3.22
CA VAL A 145 -5.68 -6.82 2.34
C VAL A 145 -4.35 -7.24 1.73
N ASP A 146 -4.07 -8.53 1.77
CA ASP A 146 -2.84 -9.12 1.22
C ASP A 146 -2.69 -8.84 -0.29
N CYS A 147 -1.43 -8.76 -0.74
CA CYS A 147 -1.01 -8.58 -2.12
C CYS A 147 -1.35 -7.24 -2.76
N GLU A 148 -2.61 -7.01 -3.15
CA GLU A 148 -2.93 -5.88 -4.05
C GLU A 148 -3.28 -4.60 -3.29
N HIS A 149 -3.47 -4.67 -1.97
CA HIS A 149 -3.77 -3.52 -1.13
C HIS A 149 -4.98 -2.70 -1.64
N VAL A 150 -5.90 -3.38 -2.33
CA VAL A 150 -7.16 -2.81 -2.83
C VAL A 150 -8.33 -3.64 -2.36
N TYR A 151 -9.42 -2.95 -2.07
CA TYR A 151 -10.66 -3.59 -1.65
C TYR A 151 -11.86 -2.73 -2.06
N ARG A 152 -13.05 -3.29 -1.85
CA ARG A 152 -14.31 -2.65 -2.21
C ARG A 152 -15.10 -2.30 -0.97
N VAL A 153 -15.70 -1.11 -0.96
CA VAL A 153 -16.48 -0.59 0.17
C VAL A 153 -17.92 -0.27 -0.22
N GLY A 154 -18.82 -0.48 0.73
CA GLY A 154 -20.26 -0.26 0.57
C GLY A 154 -20.92 -1.26 -0.39
N ASP A 155 -22.24 -1.18 -0.50
CA ASP A 155 -23.03 -2.12 -1.31
C ASP A 155 -22.72 -2.00 -2.81
N ALA A 156 -22.42 -0.79 -3.29
CA ALA A 156 -22.00 -0.55 -4.67
C ALA A 156 -20.57 -1.04 -4.96
N GLY A 157 -19.79 -1.38 -3.93
CA GLY A 157 -18.43 -1.89 -4.07
C GLY A 157 -17.46 -0.89 -4.70
N VAL A 158 -17.44 0.34 -4.18
CA VAL A 158 -16.50 1.38 -4.60
C VAL A 158 -15.07 0.93 -4.34
N LEU A 159 -14.19 1.04 -5.35
CA LEU A 159 -12.82 0.56 -5.28
C LEU A 159 -11.90 1.55 -4.53
N VAL A 160 -11.25 1.08 -3.47
CA VAL A 160 -10.37 1.88 -2.59
C VAL A 160 -9.03 1.17 -2.36
N HIS A 161 -8.05 1.90 -1.79
CA HIS A 161 -6.67 1.42 -1.65
C HIS A 161 -6.09 1.66 -0.24
N ASN A 162 -5.36 0.67 0.28
CA ASN A 162 -4.45 0.79 1.40
C ASN A 162 -3.15 1.46 0.96
N ALA A 163 -3.02 2.78 1.12
CA ALA A 163 -1.82 3.49 0.67
C ALA A 163 -0.55 2.99 1.37
N CYS A 164 0.33 2.34 0.62
CA CYS A 164 1.65 1.94 1.12
C CYS A 164 2.59 3.16 1.18
N GLY A 165 3.00 3.55 2.39
CA GLY A 165 3.81 4.77 2.58
C GLY A 165 5.24 4.73 2.04
N ASP A 166 5.72 3.58 1.62
CA ASP A 166 7.02 3.45 0.98
C ASP A 166 7.07 4.12 -0.40
N SER A 167 5.95 4.15 -1.13
CA SER A 167 5.90 4.75 -2.48
C SER A 167 6.01 6.28 -2.46
N ALA A 168 5.52 6.96 -1.42
CA ALA A 168 5.63 8.41 -1.32
C ALA A 168 7.07 8.86 -0.99
N ALA A 169 7.74 8.17 -0.07
CA ALA A 169 9.15 8.41 0.25
C ALA A 169 10.05 8.13 -0.96
N LEU A 170 9.82 7.01 -1.64
CA LEU A 170 10.53 6.66 -2.88
C LEU A 170 10.33 7.72 -3.96
N GLY A 171 9.09 8.19 -4.17
CA GLY A 171 8.77 9.22 -5.16
C GLY A 171 9.54 10.52 -4.93
N LYS A 172 9.65 10.97 -3.67
CA LYS A 172 10.46 12.14 -3.31
C LYS A 172 11.94 11.93 -3.64
N ASP A 173 12.48 10.74 -3.34
CA ASP A 173 13.89 10.44 -3.62
C ASP A 173 14.16 10.31 -5.13
N LEU A 174 13.25 9.71 -5.90
CA LEU A 174 13.33 9.66 -7.37
C LEU A 174 13.39 11.06 -7.98
N THR A 175 12.50 11.97 -7.55
CA THR A 175 12.51 13.37 -8.00
C THR A 175 13.80 14.08 -7.59
N LYS A 176 14.23 13.93 -6.34
CA LYS A 176 15.47 14.56 -5.83
C LYS A 176 16.71 14.12 -6.61
N ASN A 177 16.76 12.85 -7.03
CA ASN A 177 17.88 12.29 -7.80
C ASN A 177 17.70 12.45 -9.32
N GLY A 178 16.73 13.23 -9.78
CA GLY A 178 16.55 13.55 -11.20
C GLY A 178 16.10 12.37 -12.05
N VAL A 179 15.51 11.32 -11.45
CA VAL A 179 14.93 10.22 -12.23
C VAL A 179 13.72 10.76 -12.98
N TRP A 180 13.84 10.79 -14.31
CA TRP A 180 12.83 11.38 -15.19
C TRP A 180 11.47 10.69 -15.00
N LYS A 181 10.50 11.47 -14.53
CA LYS A 181 9.10 11.07 -14.47
C LYS A 181 8.48 11.36 -15.84
N PRO A 182 7.97 10.35 -16.57
CA PRO A 182 7.41 10.56 -17.89
C PRO A 182 6.27 11.60 -17.82
N PRO A 183 6.33 12.67 -18.63
CA PRO A 183 5.24 13.60 -18.77
C PRO A 183 4.20 12.92 -19.66
N PHE A 184 3.20 12.32 -19.03
CA PHE A 184 1.92 12.14 -19.68
C PHE A 184 0.82 12.47 -18.68
N LEU A 185 0.16 13.56 -19.01
CA LEU A 185 -1.08 14.03 -18.45
C LEU A 185 -2.14 13.01 -18.90
N SER A 186 -2.99 12.53 -17.98
CA SER A 186 -4.36 12.21 -18.35
C SER A 186 -4.96 13.42 -19.10
N ASN A 187 -6.11 13.29 -19.76
CA ASN A 187 -6.75 14.43 -20.44
C ASN A 187 -6.95 15.66 -19.51
N ASN A 188 -6.80 15.49 -18.20
CA ASN A 188 -7.02 16.48 -17.15
C ASN A 188 -5.72 16.98 -16.47
N GLY A 189 -4.54 16.66 -16.98
CA GLY A 189 -3.30 17.26 -16.47
C GLY A 189 -2.60 16.51 -15.32
N VAL A 190 -3.07 15.31 -14.94
CA VAL A 190 -2.48 14.54 -13.83
C VAL A 190 -1.59 13.40 -14.33
N SER A 191 -0.47 13.16 -13.65
CA SER A 191 0.50 12.15 -14.06
C SER A 191 0.10 10.75 -13.59
N LEU A 192 -0.15 9.86 -14.55
CA LEU A 192 -0.50 8.44 -14.32
C LEU A 192 0.65 7.58 -13.74
N TYR A 193 1.78 8.21 -13.42
CA TYR A 193 2.99 7.53 -12.97
C TYR A 193 3.16 7.68 -11.46
N HIS A 194 3.33 6.56 -10.79
CA HIS A 194 3.65 6.45 -9.37
C HIS A 194 4.99 5.75 -9.19
N ALA A 195 5.58 5.92 -8.00
CA ALA A 195 6.87 5.35 -7.68
C ALA A 195 6.70 3.89 -7.32
N ALA A 196 7.38 3.02 -8.07
CA ALA A 196 7.38 1.59 -7.88
C ALA A 196 8.78 1.11 -7.50
N HIS A 197 8.84 0.14 -6.60
CA HIS A 197 10.11 -0.50 -6.25
C HIS A 197 10.45 -1.61 -7.24
N ILE A 198 11.74 -1.72 -7.57
CA ILE A 198 12.31 -2.85 -8.33
C ILE A 198 12.20 -4.10 -7.45
N VAL A 199 12.78 -4.04 -6.25
CA VAL A 199 12.53 -5.03 -5.21
C VAL A 199 11.34 -4.56 -4.37
N PRO A 200 10.16 -5.20 -4.49
CA PRO A 200 8.98 -4.79 -3.74
C PRO A 200 9.26 -4.90 -2.24
N SER A 201 8.72 -3.96 -1.45
CA SER A 201 8.69 -4.09 0.02
C SER A 201 7.65 -5.11 0.48
N GLU A 202 6.66 -5.39 -0.37
CA GLU A 202 5.58 -6.34 -0.15
C GLU A 202 5.99 -7.78 -0.45
N MET A 203 5.18 -8.71 0.06
CA MET A 203 5.36 -10.14 -0.13
C MET A 203 4.08 -10.71 -0.74
N PHE A 204 4.18 -11.37 -1.90
CA PHE A 204 2.98 -11.92 -2.53
C PHE A 204 2.75 -13.38 -2.14
N SER A 205 1.50 -13.73 -1.81
CA SER A 205 1.09 -15.09 -1.45
C SER A 205 1.29 -16.11 -2.56
N TRP A 206 1.27 -15.67 -3.83
CA TRP A 206 1.53 -16.50 -5.01
C TRP A 206 3.02 -16.78 -5.29
N VAL A 207 3.96 -16.14 -4.59
CA VAL A 207 5.41 -16.45 -4.71
C VAL A 207 5.70 -17.81 -4.07
N LYS A 208 6.51 -18.65 -4.72
CA LYS A 208 6.91 -19.96 -4.20
C LYS A 208 7.70 -19.80 -2.91
N ALA A 209 7.60 -20.75 -1.99
CA ALA A 209 8.23 -20.66 -0.67
C ALA A 209 9.75 -20.39 -0.70
N ALA A 210 10.48 -21.01 -1.64
CA ALA A 210 11.92 -20.79 -1.79
C ALA A 210 12.25 -19.37 -2.27
N GLU A 211 11.54 -18.88 -3.28
CA GLU A 211 11.69 -17.51 -3.81
C GLU A 211 11.30 -16.48 -2.75
N ARG A 212 10.30 -16.78 -1.92
CA ARG A 212 9.86 -15.95 -0.80
C ARG A 212 10.96 -15.73 0.23
N LEU A 213 11.70 -16.79 0.58
CA LEU A 213 12.81 -16.72 1.53
C LEU A 213 13.96 -15.85 0.98
N GLU A 214 14.30 -16.04 -0.30
CA GLU A 214 15.31 -15.21 -0.95
C GLU A 214 14.87 -13.75 -1.06
N LEU A 215 13.60 -13.49 -1.39
CA LEU A 215 13.06 -12.14 -1.44
C LEU A 215 13.14 -11.44 -0.07
N GLN A 216 12.85 -12.14 1.03
CA GLN A 216 13.04 -11.63 2.39
C GLN A 216 14.50 -11.29 2.70
N ARG A 217 15.45 -12.14 2.28
CA ARG A 217 16.89 -11.88 2.41
C ARG A 217 17.31 -10.62 1.65
N ILE A 218 16.83 -10.47 0.41
CA ILE A 218 17.14 -9.31 -0.44
C ILE A 218 16.55 -8.04 0.16
N GLN A 219 15.27 -8.06 0.58
CA GLN A 219 14.63 -6.94 1.26
C GLN A 219 15.40 -6.53 2.53
N LYS A 220 15.88 -7.50 3.32
CA LYS A 220 16.73 -7.22 4.49
C LYS A 220 18.04 -6.54 4.10
N LEU A 221 18.73 -7.05 3.08
CA LEU A 221 19.96 -6.43 2.55
C LEU A 221 19.72 -4.97 2.14
N LEU A 222 18.62 -4.69 1.43
CA LEU A 222 18.28 -3.31 1.02
C LEU A 222 17.92 -2.41 2.20
N ARG A 223 17.31 -2.94 3.27
CA ARG A 223 17.07 -2.17 4.50
C ARG A 223 18.38 -1.83 5.19
N ASP A 224 19.22 -2.83 5.43
CA ASP A 224 20.49 -2.66 6.16
C ASP A 224 21.48 -1.74 5.44
N THR A 225 21.38 -1.67 4.10
CA THR A 225 22.24 -0.83 3.26
C THR A 225 21.64 0.54 2.92
N GLY A 226 20.41 0.82 3.38
CA GLY A 226 19.70 2.08 3.12
C GLY A 226 19.24 2.25 1.67
N LEU A 227 19.02 1.14 0.95
CA LEU A 227 18.61 1.13 -0.45
C LEU A 227 17.09 0.95 -0.65
N SER A 228 16.35 0.52 0.37
CA SER A 228 14.91 0.16 0.26
C SER A 228 14.06 1.25 -0.40
N ASN A 229 14.05 2.47 0.15
CA ASN A 229 13.28 3.61 -0.38
C ASN A 229 14.16 4.62 -1.14
N SER A 230 15.18 4.11 -1.84
CA SER A 230 16.10 4.95 -2.59
C SER A 230 15.82 4.93 -4.08
N ALA A 231 16.23 5.99 -4.77
CA ALA A 231 16.12 6.13 -6.20
C ALA A 231 16.90 5.08 -6.98
N ILE A 232 17.72 4.22 -6.35
CA ILE A 232 18.35 3.04 -6.98
C ILE A 232 17.46 1.79 -6.94
N ASN A 233 16.52 1.72 -6.01
CA ASN A 233 15.49 0.67 -5.96
C ASN A 233 14.15 1.12 -6.56
N GLY A 234 14.07 2.32 -7.16
CA GLY A 234 12.80 2.86 -7.66
C GLY A 234 12.74 3.14 -9.15
N PHE A 235 11.54 3.17 -9.70
CA PHE A 235 11.24 3.68 -11.04
C PHE A 235 9.82 4.26 -11.10
N TRP A 236 9.55 5.05 -12.13
CA TRP A 236 8.20 5.56 -12.38
C TRP A 236 7.42 4.59 -13.24
N ALA A 237 6.25 4.14 -12.79
CA ALA A 237 5.40 3.23 -13.54
C ALA A 237 3.91 3.55 -13.40
N ARG A 238 3.11 3.01 -14.33
CA ARG A 238 1.65 2.97 -14.22
C ARG A 238 1.22 1.74 -13.40
N ALA A 239 -0.07 1.62 -13.10
CA ALA A 239 -0.65 0.43 -12.48
C ALA A 239 -0.21 -0.86 -13.21
N GLY A 240 0.11 -1.91 -12.44
CA GLY A 240 0.73 -3.14 -12.95
C GLY A 240 2.27 -3.07 -13.06
N HIS A 241 2.88 -1.91 -12.79
CA HIS A 241 4.32 -1.68 -12.59
C HIS A 241 5.24 -2.32 -13.65
N LEU A 242 4.85 -2.28 -14.93
CA LEU A 242 5.63 -2.88 -16.02
C LEU A 242 5.89 -4.39 -15.84
N GLY A 243 4.95 -5.11 -15.21
CA GLY A 243 5.03 -6.57 -15.04
C GLY A 243 5.87 -7.03 -13.85
N THR A 244 6.31 -6.12 -12.97
CA THR A 244 7.07 -6.49 -11.76
C THR A 244 6.24 -7.25 -10.73
N HIS A 245 4.92 -7.30 -10.87
CA HIS A 245 4.02 -8.09 -10.00
C HIS A 245 3.67 -9.47 -10.60
N LYS A 246 4.52 -10.02 -11.47
CA LYS A 246 4.33 -11.35 -12.09
C LYS A 246 5.33 -12.36 -11.54
N ALA A 247 4.91 -13.63 -11.47
CA ALA A 247 5.78 -14.74 -11.06
C ALA A 247 7.11 -14.79 -11.83
N LYS A 248 7.07 -14.57 -13.16
CA LYS A 248 8.27 -14.50 -14.01
C LYS A 248 9.26 -13.45 -13.50
N TYR A 249 8.79 -12.26 -13.14
CA TYR A 249 9.67 -11.21 -12.66
C TYR A 249 10.30 -11.56 -11.31
N ILE A 250 9.53 -12.14 -10.38
CA ILE A 250 10.07 -12.53 -9.07
C ILE A 250 11.16 -13.58 -9.20
N THR A 251 11.00 -14.58 -10.07
CA THR A 251 12.06 -15.57 -10.34
C THR A 251 13.33 -14.89 -10.85
N GLU A 252 13.21 -14.01 -11.85
CA GLU A 252 14.34 -13.27 -12.44
C GLU A 252 15.02 -12.33 -11.45
N LEU A 253 14.24 -11.66 -10.60
CA LEU A 253 14.75 -10.81 -9.52
C LEU A 253 15.56 -11.63 -8.51
N VAL A 254 15.04 -12.78 -8.09
CA VAL A 254 15.76 -13.67 -7.15
C VAL A 254 17.05 -14.17 -7.77
N ASP A 255 17.02 -14.56 -9.06
CA ASP A 255 18.18 -15.02 -9.80
C ASP A 255 19.25 -13.94 -9.94
N GLU A 256 18.87 -12.70 -10.25
CA GLU A 256 19.79 -11.56 -10.35
C GLU A 256 20.50 -11.24 -9.02
N PHE A 257 19.86 -11.57 -7.90
CA PHE A 257 20.38 -11.35 -6.55
C PHE A 257 21.07 -12.58 -5.94
N GLN A 258 21.24 -13.68 -6.69
CA GLN A 258 22.01 -14.83 -6.21
C GLN A 258 23.45 -14.42 -5.89
N GLY A 259 23.92 -14.75 -4.69
CA GLY A 259 25.27 -14.41 -4.22
C GLY A 259 25.49 -12.93 -3.88
N VAL A 260 24.50 -12.05 -4.07
CA VAL A 260 24.60 -10.63 -3.75
C VAL A 260 24.48 -10.43 -2.24
N VAL A 261 25.55 -9.96 -1.61
CA VAL A 261 25.63 -9.76 -0.14
C VAL A 261 26.14 -8.37 0.27
N SER A 262 26.63 -7.57 -0.67
CA SER A 262 27.21 -6.26 -0.40
C SER A 262 26.38 -5.12 -1.02
N LYS A 263 26.56 -3.90 -0.51
CA LYS A 263 25.87 -2.72 -1.04
C LYS A 263 26.25 -2.41 -2.51
N PRO A 264 27.53 -2.43 -2.92
CA PRO A 264 27.89 -2.24 -4.33
C PRO A 264 27.24 -3.27 -5.25
N ASP A 265 27.29 -4.56 -4.89
CA ASP A 265 26.72 -5.61 -5.73
C ASP A 265 25.19 -5.49 -5.86
N ALA A 266 24.52 -5.06 -4.77
CA ALA A 266 23.08 -4.79 -4.78
C ALA A 266 22.73 -3.61 -5.71
N ILE A 267 23.53 -2.55 -5.72
CA ILE A 267 23.35 -1.43 -6.65
C ILE A 267 23.48 -1.91 -8.10
N ASP A 268 24.48 -2.74 -8.40
CA ASP A 268 24.69 -3.27 -9.74
C ASP A 268 23.53 -4.18 -10.20
N ALA A 269 23.04 -5.05 -9.31
CA ALA A 269 21.86 -5.89 -9.58
C ALA A 269 20.61 -5.05 -9.84
N LEU A 270 20.35 -4.03 -9.01
CA LEU A 270 19.21 -3.12 -9.18
C LEU A 270 19.28 -2.34 -10.50
N ASN A 271 20.47 -1.88 -10.89
CA ASN A 271 20.66 -1.19 -12.17
C ASN A 271 20.37 -2.11 -13.37
N ARG A 272 20.80 -3.38 -13.31
CA ARG A 272 20.49 -4.36 -14.37
C ARG A 272 18.99 -4.63 -14.46
N LEU A 273 18.33 -4.90 -13.34
CA LEU A 273 16.87 -5.10 -13.32
C LEU A 273 16.12 -3.86 -13.81
N ARG A 274 16.52 -2.65 -13.40
CA ARG A 274 15.92 -1.40 -13.89
C ARG A 274 16.00 -1.32 -15.40
N GLY A 275 17.17 -1.59 -15.98
CA GLY A 275 17.35 -1.57 -17.43
C GLY A 275 16.38 -2.52 -18.13
N ARG A 276 16.28 -3.77 -17.63
CA ARG A 276 15.35 -4.79 -18.15
C ARG A 276 13.89 -4.36 -18.04
N ILE A 277 13.48 -3.81 -16.89
CA ILE A 277 12.13 -3.27 -16.65
C ILE A 277 11.81 -2.14 -17.64
N LEU A 278 12.68 -1.14 -17.74
CA LEU A 278 12.45 0.03 -18.60
C LEU A 278 12.48 -0.32 -20.10
N ASN A 279 13.15 -1.42 -20.46
CA ASN A 279 13.12 -1.99 -21.81
C ASN A 279 11.87 -2.84 -22.09
N GLY A 280 10.96 -3.00 -21.11
CA GLY A 280 9.69 -3.71 -21.27
C GLY A 280 9.79 -5.23 -21.26
N GLU A 281 10.87 -5.82 -20.72
CA GLU A 281 11.11 -7.28 -20.77
C GLU A 281 10.06 -8.13 -20.02
N PHE A 282 9.33 -7.51 -19.09
CA PHE A 282 8.36 -8.18 -18.21
C PHE A 282 6.89 -7.80 -18.49
N VAL A 283 6.66 -6.89 -19.44
CA VAL A 283 5.32 -6.40 -19.83
C VAL A 283 4.59 -7.43 -20.67
#